data_AF-A0A8C4HS71-F1
#
_entry.id   AF-A0A8C4HS71-F1
#
_cell.length_a   1.000
_cell.length_b   1.000
_cell.length_c   1.000
_cell.angle_alpha   90.00
_cell.angle_beta   90.00
_cell.angle_gamma   90.00
#
_symmetry.space_group_name_H-M   'P 1'
#
loop_
_entity.id
_entity.type
_entity.pdbx_description
1 polymer ?
#
loop_
_entity_poly.entity_id
_entity_poly.type
_entity_poly.pdbx_seq_one_letter_code
_entity_poly.pdbx_strand_id
1 'polypeptide(L)'
;MKLRVQLQCKNLHEYLRELSPEILDRLYNHPATCLAVYRELPSLAKNYVMRMLFLDQPLPQAAVALWVKKDSQKDHDECVSVLAGLRLWHCQQLQGGLQGYILNPVFKDNLRIALLGGGRAWADEGSTLGPDRHARDIDSLDRYAMERWEVILHFMVGSPCAAVSQDLAQLLVQAGLMKSEAGEAPYITSAGFQFLLLDTASQLWYFTLQYLKTAQSRGMDLVEILSFLFQLSFSTLGRDYSVEGMSESLLTFLQHLREFGLVFQRKRKSRRYYPTRLAITLAAGVTTNAGFIVVETNYRIYAYTNSELQIALVALFSEMLYRFPNVVVAQVTRESVQQAIANGITAQQIIHFLRTRAHPVMLKQTPVLPPTITDQIRLWELERDRLQFTEGVLYNQFLSQADFEVLRDRAQGLGCLVWQDVAHRVMVVTPQGHSEVKRFWKRQKSHT
;
A
#
# COMPACT_ATOMS: atom_id res chain seq x y z
N MET A 1 11.63 17.79 11.25
CA MET A 1 10.46 17.24 10.52
C MET A 1 10.21 15.84 11.05
N LYS A 2 9.27 15.61 11.98
CA LYS A 2 8.76 14.24 12.16
C LYS A 2 7.98 13.97 10.88
N LEU A 3 8.62 13.35 9.90
CA LEU A 3 7.95 12.80 8.73
C LEU A 3 6.81 11.95 9.29
N ARG A 4 5.58 12.46 9.24
CA ARG A 4 4.40 11.64 9.51
C ARG A 4 4.52 10.52 8.48
N VAL A 5 4.82 9.31 8.94
CA VAL A 5 4.96 8.15 8.06
C VAL A 5 3.59 7.95 7.44
N GLN A 6 3.41 8.49 6.24
CA GLN A 6 2.25 8.19 5.42
C GLN A 6 2.39 6.74 5.03
N LEU A 7 1.35 5.97 5.31
CA LEU A 7 1.28 4.57 4.91
C LEU A 7 1.19 4.55 3.37
N GLN A 8 2.36 4.40 2.72
CA GLN A 8 2.45 4.25 1.28
C GLN A 8 2.11 2.80 0.93
N CYS A 9 0.91 2.60 0.41
CA CYS A 9 0.54 1.34 -0.24
C CYS A 9 1.38 1.22 -1.52
N LYS A 10 2.46 0.44 -1.46
CA LYS A 10 3.26 0.17 -2.65
C LYS A 10 2.42 -0.58 -3.67
N ASN A 11 2.46 -0.14 -4.91
CA ASN A 11 1.84 -0.89 -6.00
C ASN A 11 2.59 -2.21 -6.22
N LEU A 12 1.94 -3.19 -6.86
CA LEU A 12 2.58 -4.47 -7.20
C LEU A 12 3.90 -4.26 -7.96
N HIS A 13 3.93 -3.32 -8.91
CA HIS A 13 5.13 -2.98 -9.67
C HIS A 13 6.28 -2.47 -8.79
N GLU A 14 5.97 -1.64 -7.81
CA GLU A 14 6.99 -1.08 -6.91
C GLU A 14 7.58 -2.17 -6.03
N TYR A 15 6.74 -3.10 -5.55
CA TYR A 15 7.22 -4.25 -4.81
C TYR A 15 8.09 -5.18 -5.68
N LEU A 16 7.66 -5.51 -6.90
CA LEU A 16 8.43 -6.36 -7.80
C LEU A 16 9.78 -5.73 -8.20
N ARG A 17 9.85 -4.40 -8.31
CA ARG A 17 11.11 -3.67 -8.60
C ARG A 17 12.13 -3.76 -7.45
N GLU A 18 11.68 -3.99 -6.22
CA GLU A 18 12.56 -4.14 -5.06
C GLU A 18 13.16 -5.55 -4.95
N LEU A 19 12.62 -6.52 -5.69
CA LEU A 19 13.10 -7.90 -5.66
C LEU A 19 14.41 -8.06 -6.44
N SER A 20 15.19 -9.08 -6.05
CA SER A 20 16.43 -9.38 -6.75
C SER A 20 16.18 -9.90 -8.16
N PRO A 21 17.12 -9.66 -9.10
CA PRO A 21 17.09 -10.20 -10.46
C PRO A 21 16.77 -11.71 -10.54
N GLU A 22 17.39 -12.50 -9.66
CA GLU A 22 17.24 -13.96 -9.62
C GLU A 22 15.82 -14.41 -9.20
N ILE A 23 15.21 -13.70 -8.25
CA ILE A 23 13.84 -13.98 -7.82
C ILE A 23 12.86 -13.68 -8.94
N LEU A 24 13.06 -12.57 -9.68
CA LEU A 24 12.21 -12.20 -10.82
C LEU A 24 12.29 -13.22 -11.96
N ASP A 25 13.49 -13.68 -12.31
CA ASP A 25 13.67 -14.69 -13.36
C ASP A 25 13.02 -16.03 -12.96
N ARG A 26 13.12 -16.43 -11.68
CA ARG A 26 12.39 -17.60 -11.16
C ARG A 26 10.88 -17.41 -11.18
N LEU A 27 10.41 -16.21 -10.85
CA LEU A 27 8.99 -15.86 -10.80
C LEU A 27 8.36 -15.87 -12.20
N TYR A 28 9.10 -15.42 -13.22
CA TYR A 28 8.66 -15.44 -14.62
C TYR A 28 8.64 -16.84 -15.25
N ASN A 29 9.18 -17.88 -14.59
CA ASN A 29 8.97 -19.26 -15.02
C ASN A 29 7.51 -19.71 -14.89
N HIS A 30 6.70 -19.02 -14.08
CA HIS A 30 5.29 -19.33 -13.90
C HIS A 30 4.41 -18.50 -14.84
N PRO A 31 3.60 -19.13 -15.72
CA PRO A 31 2.74 -18.43 -16.67
C PRO A 31 1.71 -17.49 -16.01
N ALA A 32 1.14 -17.90 -14.86
CA ALA A 32 0.19 -17.10 -14.11
C ALA A 32 0.81 -15.76 -13.65
N THR A 33 2.06 -15.78 -13.21
CA THR A 33 2.75 -14.55 -12.81
C THR A 33 3.01 -13.64 -14.02
N CYS A 34 3.39 -14.20 -15.17
CA CYS A 34 3.59 -13.41 -16.37
C CYS A 34 2.30 -12.68 -16.80
N LEU A 35 1.15 -13.38 -16.70
CA LEU A 35 -0.15 -12.78 -17.00
C LEU A 35 -0.57 -11.72 -15.97
N ALA A 36 -0.33 -11.97 -14.67
CA ALA A 36 -0.63 -11.01 -13.61
C ALA A 36 0.18 -9.72 -13.78
N VAL A 37 1.49 -9.86 -14.03
CA VAL A 37 2.36 -8.70 -14.28
C VAL A 37 1.92 -7.97 -15.54
N TYR A 38 1.61 -8.69 -16.62
CA TYR A 38 1.07 -8.07 -17.85
C TYR A 38 -0.26 -7.33 -17.60
N ARG A 39 -1.16 -7.84 -16.75
CA ARG A 39 -2.44 -7.19 -16.42
C ARG A 39 -2.25 -5.86 -15.72
N GLU A 40 -1.25 -5.74 -14.84
CA GLU A 40 -1.02 -4.51 -14.09
C GLU A 40 -0.29 -3.42 -14.90
N LEU A 41 0.41 -3.78 -15.99
CA LEU A 41 1.17 -2.83 -16.80
C LEU A 41 0.31 -1.65 -17.32
N PRO A 42 0.91 -0.45 -17.46
CA PRO A 42 0.30 0.68 -18.16
C PRO A 42 -0.19 0.28 -19.56
N SER A 43 -1.26 0.92 -20.03
CA SER A 43 -1.89 0.61 -21.32
C SER A 43 -0.90 0.64 -22.50
N LEU A 44 0.02 1.61 -22.50
CA LEU A 44 1.06 1.74 -23.52
C LEU A 44 2.10 0.62 -23.44
N ALA A 45 2.54 0.28 -22.23
CA ALA A 45 3.48 -0.82 -22.00
C ALA A 45 2.90 -2.18 -22.45
N LYS A 46 1.60 -2.42 -22.21
CA LYS A 46 0.89 -3.60 -22.73
C LYS A 46 0.97 -3.71 -24.24
N ASN A 47 0.75 -2.60 -24.95
CA ASN A 47 0.84 -2.55 -26.41
C ASN A 47 2.26 -2.87 -26.91
N TYR A 48 3.31 -2.40 -26.22
CA TYR A 48 4.68 -2.74 -26.58
C TYR A 48 4.95 -4.23 -26.43
N VAL A 49 4.59 -4.80 -25.27
CA VAL A 49 4.76 -6.24 -25.01
C VAL A 49 4.02 -7.07 -26.06
N MET A 50 2.77 -6.73 -26.40
CA MET A 50 1.99 -7.46 -27.41
C MET A 50 2.60 -7.38 -28.82
N ARG A 51 3.13 -6.23 -29.23
CA ARG A 51 3.82 -6.08 -30.53
C ARG A 51 5.11 -6.89 -30.57
N MET A 52 5.83 -6.97 -29.46
CA MET A 52 7.11 -7.68 -29.35
C MET A 52 6.94 -9.18 -29.08
N LEU A 53 5.78 -9.63 -28.62
CA LEU A 53 5.53 -11.00 -28.20
C LEU A 53 5.86 -12.02 -29.29
N PHE A 54 5.58 -11.70 -30.56
CA PHE A 54 5.82 -12.59 -31.71
C PHE A 54 7.11 -12.27 -32.47
N LEU A 55 7.89 -11.29 -32.02
CA LEU A 55 9.14 -10.90 -32.67
C LEU A 55 10.32 -11.62 -32.01
N ASP A 56 11.13 -12.28 -32.82
CA ASP A 56 12.35 -12.96 -32.36
C ASP A 56 13.60 -12.08 -32.47
N GLN A 57 13.53 -11.00 -33.25
CA GLN A 57 14.63 -10.04 -33.41
C GLN A 57 14.45 -8.83 -32.48
N PRO A 58 15.56 -8.27 -31.94
CA PRO A 58 15.52 -7.04 -31.17
C PRO A 58 15.07 -5.86 -32.02
N LEU A 59 14.24 -4.98 -31.43
CA LEU A 59 13.71 -3.78 -32.09
C LEU A 59 14.57 -2.55 -31.74
N PRO A 60 15.01 -1.73 -32.71
CA PRO A 60 15.74 -0.50 -32.41
C PRO A 60 14.97 0.44 -31.47
N GLN A 61 15.63 1.05 -30.48
CA GLN A 61 14.98 1.97 -29.53
C GLN A 61 14.29 3.15 -30.24
N ALA A 62 14.93 3.68 -31.28
CA ALA A 62 14.37 4.75 -32.10
C ALA A 62 13.03 4.36 -32.76
N ALA A 63 12.88 3.09 -33.18
CA ALA A 63 11.64 2.60 -33.77
C ALA A 63 10.50 2.51 -32.74
N VAL A 64 10.81 2.13 -31.50
CA VAL A 64 9.83 2.09 -30.41
C VAL A 64 9.40 3.51 -30.01
N ALA A 65 10.33 4.47 -29.97
CA ALA A 65 10.02 5.88 -29.71
C ALA A 65 9.08 6.47 -30.80
N LEU A 66 9.24 6.06 -32.06
CA LEU A 66 8.37 6.49 -33.17
C LEU A 66 6.93 5.97 -33.08
N TRP A 67 6.63 5.00 -32.20
CA TRP A 67 5.26 4.53 -32.00
C TRP A 67 4.37 5.50 -31.24
N VAL A 68 4.96 6.52 -30.61
CA VAL A 68 4.26 7.49 -29.77
C VAL A 68 4.32 8.86 -30.41
N LYS A 69 3.24 9.64 -30.25
CA LYS A 69 3.22 11.04 -30.68
C LYS A 69 4.11 11.89 -29.77
N LYS A 70 4.67 12.98 -30.29
CA LYS A 70 5.57 13.88 -29.55
C LYS A 70 4.97 14.40 -28.23
N ASP A 71 3.65 14.58 -28.17
CA ASP A 71 2.95 15.10 -26.98
C ASP A 71 2.95 14.12 -25.79
N SER A 72 3.09 12.80 -26.05
CA SER A 72 3.05 11.73 -25.04
C SER A 72 4.42 11.10 -24.79
N GLN A 73 5.51 11.82 -25.10
CA GLN A 73 6.87 11.29 -24.91
C GLN A 73 7.19 11.00 -23.43
N LYS A 74 6.63 11.79 -22.50
CA LYS A 74 6.79 11.55 -21.06
C LYS A 74 6.22 10.20 -20.63
N ASP A 75 5.05 9.84 -21.15
CA ASP A 75 4.39 8.55 -20.87
C ASP A 75 5.20 7.38 -21.46
N HIS A 76 5.86 7.60 -22.60
CA HIS A 76 6.80 6.64 -23.19
C HIS A 76 7.99 6.39 -22.26
N ASP A 77 8.65 7.46 -21.80
CA ASP A 77 9.83 7.35 -20.93
C ASP A 77 9.50 6.66 -19.60
N GLU A 78 8.32 6.95 -19.03
CA GLU A 78 7.81 6.27 -17.83
C GLU A 78 7.57 4.77 -18.09
N CYS A 79 6.90 4.42 -19.19
CA CYS A 79 6.66 3.02 -19.56
C CYS A 79 7.97 2.26 -19.79
N VAL A 80 8.97 2.90 -20.41
CA VAL A 80 10.29 2.29 -20.63
C VAL A 80 10.99 2.02 -19.31
N SER A 81 10.95 2.98 -18.37
CA SER A 81 11.46 2.83 -17.02
C SER A 81 10.77 1.70 -16.25
N VAL A 82 9.44 1.57 -16.38
CA VAL A 82 8.67 0.49 -15.77
C VAL A 82 9.07 -0.87 -16.33
N LEU A 83 9.10 -1.03 -17.65
CA LEU A 83 9.44 -2.29 -18.31
C LEU A 83 10.90 -2.71 -18.05
N ALA A 84 11.83 -1.75 -18.03
CA ALA A 84 13.23 -2.00 -17.67
C ALA A 84 13.39 -2.33 -16.18
N GLY A 85 12.69 -1.61 -15.30
CA GLY A 85 12.73 -1.85 -13.86
C GLY A 85 12.15 -3.21 -13.44
N LEU A 86 11.19 -3.74 -14.20
CA LEU A 86 10.65 -5.10 -14.03
C LEU A 86 11.46 -6.16 -14.80
N ARG A 87 12.52 -5.78 -15.54
CA ARG A 87 13.32 -6.69 -16.38
C ARG A 87 12.49 -7.52 -17.37
N LEU A 88 11.38 -6.95 -17.85
CA LEU A 88 10.53 -7.58 -18.86
C LEU A 88 11.16 -7.52 -20.24
N TRP A 89 12.02 -6.54 -20.47
CA TRP A 89 12.88 -6.44 -21.64
C TRP A 89 14.31 -6.05 -21.25
N HIS A 90 15.25 -6.29 -22.17
CA HIS A 90 16.66 -5.98 -22.01
C HIS A 90 17.14 -5.13 -23.19
N CYS A 91 18.11 -4.25 -22.92
CA CYS A 91 18.82 -3.54 -23.97
C CYS A 91 19.90 -4.47 -24.56
N GLN A 92 19.80 -4.76 -25.85
CA GLN A 92 20.80 -5.52 -26.60
C GLN A 92 21.39 -4.65 -27.70
N GLN A 93 22.70 -4.74 -27.93
CA GLN A 93 23.32 -4.07 -29.06
C GLN A 93 22.99 -4.81 -30.37
N LEU A 94 22.47 -4.06 -31.34
CA LEU A 94 22.24 -4.51 -32.70
C LEU A 94 23.53 -4.40 -33.53
N GLN A 95 23.55 -5.10 -34.67
CA GLN A 95 24.60 -4.93 -35.67
C GLN A 95 24.63 -3.47 -36.14
N GLY A 96 25.75 -2.79 -35.94
CA GLY A 96 25.89 -1.34 -36.21
C GLY A 96 25.93 -0.44 -34.97
N GLY A 97 25.97 -0.99 -33.75
CA GLY A 97 26.18 -0.22 -32.51
C GLY A 97 24.92 0.48 -31.98
N LEU A 98 23.79 0.34 -32.66
CA LEU A 98 22.49 0.82 -32.19
C LEU A 98 21.98 -0.05 -31.05
N GLN A 99 21.33 0.57 -30.06
CA GLN A 99 20.65 -0.18 -29.01
C GLN A 99 19.27 -0.62 -29.49
N GLY A 100 18.91 -1.86 -29.17
CA GLY A 100 17.58 -2.43 -29.38
C GLY A 100 17.00 -3.00 -28.09
N TYR A 101 15.68 -3.10 -28.06
CA TYR A 101 14.94 -3.78 -27.00
C TYR A 101 14.59 -5.20 -27.44
N ILE A 102 14.81 -6.16 -26.54
CA ILE A 102 14.35 -7.54 -26.67
C ILE A 102 13.60 -7.95 -25.40
N LEU A 103 12.45 -8.62 -25.54
CA LEU A 103 11.74 -9.15 -24.38
C LEU A 103 12.57 -10.24 -23.69
N ASN A 104 12.43 -10.37 -22.38
CA ASN A 104 13.01 -11.48 -21.64
C ASN A 104 12.44 -12.80 -22.23
N PRO A 105 13.29 -13.73 -22.70
CA PRO A 105 12.83 -14.95 -23.37
C PRO A 105 11.93 -15.80 -22.47
N VAL A 106 12.24 -15.91 -21.18
CA VAL A 106 11.44 -16.68 -20.21
C VAL A 106 10.04 -16.08 -20.07
N PHE A 107 9.95 -14.76 -19.90
CA PHE A 107 8.68 -14.05 -19.81
C PHE A 107 7.88 -14.15 -21.12
N LYS A 108 8.55 -14.00 -22.26
CA LYS A 108 7.95 -14.07 -23.59
C LYS A 108 7.31 -15.43 -23.84
N ASP A 109 8.02 -16.52 -23.55
CA ASP A 109 7.51 -17.88 -23.77
C ASP A 109 6.36 -18.21 -22.80
N ASN A 110 6.49 -17.88 -21.52
CA ASN A 110 5.43 -18.13 -20.53
C ASN A 110 4.19 -17.23 -20.73
N LEU A 111 4.35 -16.01 -21.23
CA LEU A 111 3.23 -15.16 -21.62
C LEU A 111 2.53 -15.70 -22.89
N ARG A 112 3.27 -16.22 -23.87
CA ARG A 112 2.68 -16.91 -25.05
C ARG A 112 1.85 -18.12 -24.61
N ILE A 113 2.41 -18.95 -23.74
CA ILE A 113 1.73 -20.10 -23.12
C ILE A 113 0.43 -19.66 -22.43
N ALA A 114 0.48 -18.57 -21.65
CA ALA A 114 -0.69 -18.05 -20.95
C ALA A 114 -1.79 -17.51 -21.86
N LEU A 115 -1.44 -16.92 -23.01
CA LEU A 115 -2.39 -16.28 -23.93
C LEU A 115 -2.97 -17.23 -24.99
N LEU A 116 -2.12 -18.07 -25.58
CA LEU A 116 -2.51 -18.95 -26.70
C LEU A 116 -2.89 -20.35 -26.24
N GLY A 117 -2.67 -20.68 -24.97
CA GLY A 117 -2.79 -22.02 -24.45
C GLY A 117 -1.56 -22.86 -24.79
N GLY A 118 -1.13 -23.65 -23.82
CA GLY A 118 0.07 -24.48 -23.88
C GLY A 118 0.55 -24.81 -22.47
N GLY A 119 1.42 -25.81 -22.32
CA GLY A 119 1.98 -26.17 -21.02
C GLY A 119 1.03 -26.90 -20.07
N ARG A 120 1.41 -26.98 -18.78
CA ARG A 120 0.60 -27.63 -17.73
C ARG A 120 -0.55 -26.71 -17.33
N ALA A 121 -1.76 -27.26 -17.18
CA ALA A 121 -2.91 -26.53 -16.65
C ALA A 121 -2.57 -25.91 -15.29
N TRP A 122 -2.96 -24.64 -15.09
CA TRP A 122 -2.59 -23.87 -13.90
C TRP A 122 -3.14 -24.47 -12.62
N ALA A 123 -4.34 -25.01 -12.69
CA ALA A 123 -4.93 -25.81 -11.65
C ALA A 123 -5.47 -27.09 -12.27
N ASP A 124 -5.34 -28.20 -11.54
CA ASP A 124 -6.15 -29.37 -11.82
C ASP A 124 -7.60 -28.98 -11.48
N GLU A 125 -8.39 -28.70 -12.52
CA GLU A 125 -9.72 -28.11 -12.42
C GLU A 125 -10.74 -29.09 -11.83
N GLY A 126 -10.59 -29.51 -10.56
CA GLY A 126 -11.55 -30.31 -9.80
C GLY A 126 -11.99 -31.67 -10.40
N SER A 127 -11.55 -31.98 -11.62
CA SER A 127 -12.06 -33.06 -12.45
C SER A 127 -11.67 -34.43 -11.89
N THR A 128 -10.59 -34.46 -11.10
CA THR A 128 -10.07 -35.65 -10.43
C THR A 128 -10.82 -36.01 -9.15
N LEU A 129 -11.55 -35.08 -8.51
CA LEU A 129 -12.13 -35.29 -7.18
C LEU A 129 -13.66 -35.54 -7.19
N GLY A 130 -14.37 -35.30 -8.30
CA GLY A 130 -15.81 -35.49 -8.45
C GLY A 130 -16.67 -34.39 -7.77
N PRO A 131 -18.00 -34.36 -7.97
CA PRO A 131 -18.86 -33.25 -7.52
C PRO A 131 -18.91 -33.14 -5.98
N ASP A 132 -18.74 -31.91 -5.45
CA ASP A 132 -18.86 -31.65 -4.01
C ASP A 132 -20.33 -31.73 -3.57
N ARG A 133 -20.62 -32.61 -2.60
CA ARG A 133 -21.94 -32.71 -1.96
C ARG A 133 -22.31 -31.46 -1.15
N HIS A 134 -21.34 -30.60 -0.83
CA HIS A 134 -21.51 -29.39 -0.04
C HIS A 134 -20.95 -28.15 -0.76
N ALA A 135 -21.15 -28.08 -2.08
CA ALA A 135 -20.83 -26.89 -2.84
C ALA A 135 -21.46 -25.65 -2.18
N ARG A 136 -20.68 -24.56 -2.13
CA ARG A 136 -21.10 -23.30 -1.52
C ARG A 136 -21.48 -22.30 -2.61
N ASP A 137 -22.61 -21.65 -2.40
CA ASP A 137 -23.04 -20.55 -3.26
C ASP A 137 -22.08 -19.36 -3.14
N ILE A 138 -21.96 -18.60 -4.23
CA ILE A 138 -21.09 -17.42 -4.33
C ILE A 138 -21.42 -16.41 -3.22
N ASP A 139 -22.71 -16.13 -2.99
CA ASP A 139 -23.15 -15.18 -1.94
C ASP A 139 -22.77 -15.64 -0.53
N SER A 140 -22.66 -16.95 -0.34
CA SER A 140 -22.28 -17.55 0.94
C SER A 140 -20.77 -17.46 1.17
N LEU A 141 -19.97 -17.50 0.10
CA LEU A 141 -18.52 -17.28 0.13
C LEU A 141 -18.21 -15.81 0.36
N ASP A 142 -18.98 -14.90 -0.25
CA ASP A 142 -18.81 -13.45 -0.08
C ASP A 142 -19.11 -13.01 1.35
N ARG A 143 -20.20 -13.51 1.96
CA ARG A 143 -20.49 -13.27 3.39
C ARG A 143 -19.38 -13.80 4.30
N TYR A 144 -18.92 -15.03 4.05
CA TYR A 144 -17.81 -15.62 4.80
C TYR A 144 -16.54 -14.75 4.72
N ALA A 145 -16.17 -14.31 3.52
CA ALA A 145 -14.98 -13.51 3.30
C ALA A 145 -15.05 -12.18 4.07
N MET A 146 -16.18 -11.49 3.98
CA MET A 146 -16.40 -10.21 4.67
C MET A 146 -16.43 -10.38 6.19
N GLU A 147 -17.16 -11.36 6.74
CA GLU A 147 -17.20 -11.60 8.19
C GLU A 147 -15.80 -11.88 8.75
N ARG A 148 -14.99 -12.70 8.07
CA ARG A 148 -13.63 -13.01 8.52
C ARG A 148 -12.72 -11.80 8.45
N TRP A 149 -12.82 -11.00 7.40
CA TRP A 149 -12.04 -9.77 7.27
C TRP A 149 -12.46 -8.72 8.33
N GLU A 150 -13.75 -8.56 8.57
CA GLU A 150 -14.28 -7.64 9.58
C GLU A 150 -13.84 -8.02 11.00
N VAL A 151 -13.74 -9.32 11.33
CA VAL A 151 -13.18 -9.76 12.63
C VAL A 151 -11.76 -9.25 12.85
N ILE A 152 -10.92 -9.21 11.80
CA ILE A 152 -9.55 -8.68 11.88
C ILE A 152 -9.57 -7.18 12.13
N LEU A 153 -10.44 -6.44 11.45
CA LEU A 153 -10.58 -5.01 11.63
C LEU A 153 -11.18 -4.66 13.00
N HIS A 154 -12.12 -5.46 13.49
CA HIS A 154 -12.70 -5.34 14.84
C HIS A 154 -11.66 -5.56 15.94
N PHE A 155 -10.70 -6.47 15.72
CA PHE A 155 -9.58 -6.66 16.65
C PHE A 155 -8.71 -5.40 16.75
N MET A 156 -8.47 -4.70 15.64
CA MET A 156 -7.70 -3.43 15.65
C MET A 156 -8.41 -2.30 16.39
N VAL A 157 -9.74 -2.30 16.42
CA VAL A 157 -10.56 -1.29 17.11
C VAL A 157 -10.84 -1.67 18.58
N GLY A 158 -10.41 -2.86 19.03
CA GLY A 158 -10.57 -3.31 20.41
C GLY A 158 -11.95 -3.86 20.75
N SER A 159 -12.67 -4.41 19.75
CA SER A 159 -13.98 -5.03 20.00
C SER A 159 -13.85 -6.34 20.81
N PRO A 160 -14.68 -6.55 21.85
CA PRO A 160 -14.58 -7.72 22.74
C PRO A 160 -14.90 -9.07 22.06
N CYS A 161 -15.60 -9.05 20.92
CA CYS A 161 -15.94 -10.27 20.17
C CYS A 161 -14.85 -10.75 19.21
N ALA A 162 -13.78 -9.98 19.00
CA ALA A 162 -12.77 -10.30 18.02
C ALA A 162 -11.60 -11.10 18.63
N ALA A 163 -11.70 -12.43 18.59
CA ALA A 163 -10.59 -13.31 18.90
C ALA A 163 -9.83 -13.67 17.60
N VAL A 164 -8.56 -13.29 17.56
CA VAL A 164 -7.67 -13.47 16.41
C VAL A 164 -6.55 -14.45 16.79
N SER A 165 -6.01 -15.19 15.80
CA SER A 165 -4.88 -16.08 16.02
C SER A 165 -3.63 -15.31 16.47
N GLN A 166 -2.81 -15.93 17.31
CA GLN A 166 -1.56 -15.32 17.81
C GLN A 166 -0.63 -14.91 16.65
N ASP A 167 -0.57 -15.73 15.60
CA ASP A 167 0.27 -15.45 14.43
C ASP A 167 -0.18 -14.20 13.66
N LEU A 168 -1.49 -13.93 13.61
CA LEU A 168 -2.04 -12.73 12.97
C LEU A 168 -1.80 -11.49 13.84
N ALA A 169 -1.95 -11.62 15.15
CA ALA A 169 -1.65 -10.53 16.08
C ALA A 169 -0.18 -10.13 15.99
N GLN A 170 0.73 -11.11 15.94
CA GLN A 170 2.15 -10.86 15.72
C GLN A 170 2.41 -10.19 14.36
N LEU A 171 1.70 -10.59 13.31
CA LEU A 171 1.84 -9.97 12.00
C LEU A 171 1.36 -8.51 11.98
N LEU A 172 0.25 -8.19 12.67
CA LEU A 172 -0.23 -6.81 12.82
C LEU A 172 0.78 -5.93 13.57
N VAL A 173 1.46 -6.50 14.56
CA VAL A 173 2.54 -5.82 15.31
C VAL A 173 3.79 -5.63 14.43
N GLN A 174 4.21 -6.67 13.71
CA GLN A 174 5.35 -6.61 12.79
C GLN A 174 5.10 -5.63 11.63
N ALA A 175 3.87 -5.55 11.14
CA ALA A 175 3.43 -4.58 10.13
C ALA A 175 3.38 -3.14 10.65
N GLY A 176 3.61 -2.94 11.96
CA GLY A 176 3.56 -1.64 12.62
C GLY A 176 2.15 -1.05 12.75
N LEU A 177 1.10 -1.86 12.52
CA LEU A 177 -0.30 -1.44 12.59
C LEU A 177 -0.82 -1.43 14.04
N MET A 178 -0.28 -2.32 14.88
CA MET A 178 -0.55 -2.38 16.31
C MET A 178 0.77 -2.36 17.09
N LYS A 179 0.74 -1.88 18.32
CA LYS A 179 1.83 -2.02 19.28
C LYS A 179 1.35 -2.85 20.45
N SER A 180 2.18 -3.78 20.87
CA SER A 180 1.98 -4.53 22.10
C SER A 180 3.09 -4.14 23.07
N GLU A 181 2.71 -3.58 24.21
CA GLU A 181 3.59 -3.40 25.36
C GLU A 181 3.35 -4.56 26.33
N ALA A 182 4.40 -5.02 27.01
CA ALA A 182 4.33 -6.21 27.86
C ALA A 182 3.33 -6.01 29.01
N GLY A 183 2.20 -6.72 28.96
CA GLY A 183 1.17 -6.71 30.01
C GLY A 183 -0.11 -5.94 29.67
N GLU A 184 -0.14 -5.19 28.57
CA GLU A 184 -1.33 -4.46 28.12
C GLU A 184 -1.92 -5.04 26.82
N ALA A 185 -3.22 -4.81 26.62
CA ALA A 185 -3.87 -5.13 25.36
C ALA A 185 -3.22 -4.32 24.22
N PRO A 186 -3.02 -4.92 23.04
CA PRO A 186 -2.35 -4.24 21.95
C PRO A 186 -3.16 -3.01 21.51
N TYR A 187 -2.51 -1.86 21.41
CA TYR A 187 -3.14 -0.62 20.97
C TYR A 187 -2.77 -0.29 19.52
N ILE A 188 -3.67 0.40 18.84
CA ILE A 188 -3.51 0.76 17.43
C ILE A 188 -2.49 1.89 17.27
N THR A 189 -1.64 1.81 16.24
CA THR A 189 -0.68 2.87 15.92
C THR A 189 -1.31 3.94 15.01
N SER A 190 -0.60 5.05 14.81
CA SER A 190 -0.99 6.03 13.78
C SER A 190 -1.11 5.38 12.39
N ALA A 191 -0.19 4.48 12.04
CA ALA A 191 -0.26 3.72 10.79
C ALA A 191 -1.47 2.76 10.76
N GLY A 192 -1.84 2.16 11.90
CA GLY A 192 -3.05 1.36 12.05
C GLY A 192 -4.33 2.15 11.76
N PHE A 193 -4.45 3.37 12.30
CA PHE A 193 -5.59 4.25 12.01
C PHE A 193 -5.66 4.62 10.52
N GLN A 194 -4.52 4.90 9.89
CA GLN A 194 -4.46 5.16 8.45
C GLN A 194 -4.94 3.95 7.65
N PHE A 195 -4.49 2.75 8.04
CA PHE A 195 -4.88 1.48 7.40
C PHE A 195 -6.39 1.24 7.44
N LEU A 196 -7.03 1.49 8.58
CA LEU A 196 -8.48 1.32 8.76
C LEU A 196 -9.34 2.19 7.81
N LEU A 197 -8.80 3.33 7.37
CA LEU A 197 -9.48 4.27 6.47
C LEU A 197 -9.26 3.97 4.98
N LEU A 198 -8.36 3.04 4.64
CA LEU A 198 -8.15 2.63 3.25
C LEU A 198 -9.37 1.86 2.71
N ASP A 199 -9.42 1.68 1.40
CA ASP A 199 -10.36 0.76 0.75
C ASP A 199 -9.96 -0.70 1.00
N THR A 200 -10.93 -1.61 0.87
CA THR A 200 -10.72 -3.03 1.19
C THR A 200 -9.62 -3.67 0.34
N ALA A 201 -9.46 -3.30 -0.95
CA ALA A 201 -8.39 -3.84 -1.78
C ALA A 201 -7.02 -3.36 -1.31
N SER A 202 -6.85 -2.05 -1.09
CA SER A 202 -5.59 -1.50 -0.59
C SER A 202 -5.22 -2.04 0.79
N GLN A 203 -6.20 -2.23 1.67
CA GLN A 203 -5.99 -2.87 2.98
C GLN A 203 -5.46 -4.30 2.80
N LEU A 204 -6.14 -5.14 2.02
CA LEU A 204 -5.72 -6.51 1.78
C LEU A 204 -4.36 -6.58 1.10
N TRP A 205 -4.09 -5.68 0.15
CA TRP A 205 -2.81 -5.61 -0.56
C TRP A 205 -1.67 -5.21 0.37
N TYR A 206 -1.84 -4.13 1.15
CA TYR A 206 -0.85 -3.72 2.14
C TYR A 206 -0.57 -4.86 3.14
N PHE A 207 -1.63 -5.50 3.63
CA PHE A 207 -1.51 -6.61 4.58
C PHE A 207 -0.75 -7.80 3.98
N THR A 208 -1.04 -8.14 2.72
CA THR A 208 -0.36 -9.22 2.01
C THR A 208 1.10 -8.88 1.72
N LEU A 209 1.43 -7.64 1.40
CA LEU A 209 2.83 -7.20 1.25
C LEU A 209 3.63 -7.33 2.54
N GLN A 210 3.03 -6.96 3.69
CA GLN A 210 3.70 -7.14 4.99
C GLN A 210 3.86 -8.62 5.34
N TYR A 211 2.87 -9.45 4.99
CA TYR A 211 3.01 -10.91 5.07
C TYR A 211 4.20 -11.41 4.24
N LEU A 212 4.31 -10.99 2.98
CA LEU A 212 5.38 -11.43 2.07
C LEU A 212 6.78 -11.03 2.57
N LYS A 213 6.93 -9.84 3.17
CA LYS A 213 8.20 -9.41 3.79
C LYS A 213 8.61 -10.29 4.97
N THR A 214 7.64 -10.79 5.73
CA THR A 214 7.90 -11.68 6.86
C THR A 214 8.02 -13.15 6.44
N ALA A 215 7.52 -13.52 5.25
CA ALA A 215 7.53 -14.90 4.76
C ALA A 215 8.93 -15.51 4.69
N GLN A 216 9.94 -14.74 4.28
CA GLN A 216 11.33 -15.21 4.20
C GLN A 216 11.92 -15.54 5.57
N SER A 217 11.59 -14.76 6.62
CA SER A 217 12.00 -15.06 8.00
C SER A 217 11.34 -16.31 8.59
N ARG A 218 10.19 -16.71 8.04
CA ARG A 218 9.45 -17.93 8.42
C ARG A 218 9.93 -19.18 7.66
N GLY A 219 10.94 -19.05 6.79
CA GLY A 219 11.48 -20.16 6.01
C GLY A 219 10.60 -20.59 4.83
N MET A 220 9.67 -19.74 4.37
CA MET A 220 8.84 -20.04 3.20
C MET A 220 9.48 -19.47 1.91
N ASP A 221 9.39 -20.21 0.79
CA ASP A 221 9.86 -19.72 -0.51
C ASP A 221 8.92 -18.63 -1.04
N LEU A 222 9.48 -17.43 -1.23
CA LEU A 222 8.75 -16.26 -1.71
C LEU A 222 8.20 -16.48 -3.12
N VAL A 223 8.94 -17.20 -3.98
CA VAL A 223 8.55 -17.44 -5.38
C VAL A 223 7.29 -18.30 -5.44
N GLU A 224 7.22 -19.36 -4.63
CA GLU A 224 6.05 -20.25 -4.58
C GLU A 224 4.81 -19.50 -4.09
N ILE A 225 4.94 -18.71 -3.01
CA ILE A 225 3.84 -17.95 -2.41
C ILE A 225 3.30 -16.90 -3.39
N LEU A 226 4.19 -16.13 -4.03
CA LEU A 226 3.78 -15.11 -5.01
C LEU A 226 3.11 -15.75 -6.23
N SER A 227 3.67 -16.84 -6.75
CA SER A 227 3.09 -17.55 -7.89
C SER A 227 1.71 -18.09 -7.55
N PHE A 228 1.51 -18.62 -6.34
CA PHE A 228 0.22 -19.08 -5.87
C PHE A 228 -0.80 -17.94 -5.70
N LEU A 229 -0.38 -16.79 -5.18
CA LEU A 229 -1.25 -15.61 -5.06
C LEU A 229 -1.72 -15.13 -6.44
N PHE A 230 -0.82 -15.06 -7.43
CA PHE A 230 -1.19 -14.70 -8.79
C PHE A 230 -2.10 -15.75 -9.44
N GLN A 231 -1.85 -17.03 -9.21
CA GLN A 231 -2.74 -18.10 -9.65
C GLN A 231 -4.15 -17.97 -9.04
N LEU A 232 -4.23 -17.64 -7.75
CA LEU A 232 -5.49 -17.42 -7.06
C LEU A 232 -6.30 -16.27 -7.68
N SER A 233 -5.61 -15.26 -8.23
CA SER A 233 -6.27 -14.13 -8.90
C SER A 233 -6.99 -14.47 -10.21
N PHE A 234 -6.55 -15.52 -10.89
CA PHE A 234 -7.17 -16.01 -12.13
C PHE A 234 -8.17 -17.13 -11.88
N SER A 235 -8.39 -17.48 -10.62
CA SER A 235 -9.36 -18.50 -10.26
C SER A 235 -10.79 -18.00 -10.47
N THR A 236 -11.68 -18.91 -10.84
CA THR A 236 -13.10 -18.63 -11.04
C THR A 236 -13.87 -18.80 -9.73
N LEU A 237 -14.72 -17.83 -9.41
CA LEU A 237 -15.59 -17.88 -8.24
C LEU A 237 -16.54 -19.08 -8.31
N GLY A 238 -16.77 -19.70 -7.15
CA GLY A 238 -17.71 -20.82 -7.00
C GLY A 238 -17.16 -22.19 -7.47
N ARG A 239 -15.92 -22.27 -7.96
CA ARG A 239 -15.26 -23.54 -8.29
C ARG A 239 -14.31 -23.99 -7.18
N ASP A 240 -14.22 -25.31 -6.99
CA ASP A 240 -13.25 -25.93 -6.10
C ASP A 240 -11.93 -26.23 -6.81
N TYR A 241 -10.85 -26.08 -6.03
CA TYR A 241 -9.49 -26.33 -6.45
C TYR A 241 -8.84 -27.36 -5.54
N SER A 242 -8.04 -28.26 -6.13
CA SER A 242 -7.32 -29.29 -5.39
C SER A 242 -6.08 -28.72 -4.70
N VAL A 243 -5.79 -29.25 -3.51
CA VAL A 243 -4.59 -28.99 -2.69
C VAL A 243 -3.49 -30.02 -3.00
N GLU A 244 -3.76 -31.03 -3.83
CA GLU A 244 -2.81 -32.09 -4.17
C GLU A 244 -1.61 -31.51 -4.96
N GLY A 245 -0.39 -31.83 -4.53
CA GLY A 245 0.85 -31.32 -5.12
C GLY A 245 1.40 -30.02 -4.52
N MET A 246 0.75 -29.45 -3.51
CA MET A 246 1.28 -28.28 -2.78
C MET A 246 2.39 -28.66 -1.79
N SER A 247 3.42 -27.83 -1.68
CA SER A 247 4.49 -27.93 -0.67
C SER A 247 3.96 -27.60 0.74
N GLU A 248 4.68 -28.03 1.78
CA GLU A 248 4.29 -27.76 3.19
C GLU A 248 4.22 -26.25 3.51
N SER A 249 5.08 -25.45 2.88
CA SER A 249 5.05 -23.98 2.93
C SER A 249 3.74 -23.44 2.36
N LEU A 250 3.32 -23.91 1.18
CA LEU A 250 2.05 -23.50 0.55
C LEU A 250 0.83 -23.93 1.35
N LEU A 251 0.84 -25.12 1.97
CA LEU A 251 -0.24 -25.56 2.85
C LEU A 251 -0.39 -24.65 4.07
N THR A 252 0.73 -24.23 4.65
CA THR A 252 0.76 -23.29 5.78
C THR A 252 0.27 -21.92 5.34
N PHE A 253 0.70 -21.44 4.17
CA PHE A 253 0.21 -20.19 3.58
C PHE A 253 -1.30 -20.23 3.31
N LEU A 254 -1.82 -21.36 2.80
CA LEU A 254 -3.23 -21.56 2.53
C LEU A 254 -4.08 -21.50 3.82
N GLN A 255 -3.55 -21.98 4.95
CA GLN A 255 -4.22 -21.79 6.25
C GLN A 255 -4.27 -20.32 6.66
N HIS A 256 -3.21 -19.54 6.43
CA HIS A 256 -3.24 -18.11 6.70
C HIS A 256 -4.24 -17.37 5.79
N LEU A 257 -4.27 -17.69 4.49
CA LEU A 257 -5.27 -17.13 3.57
C LEU A 257 -6.70 -17.46 4.00
N ARG A 258 -6.93 -18.66 4.57
CA ARG A 258 -8.21 -19.05 5.14
C ARG A 258 -8.56 -18.22 6.38
N GLU A 259 -7.58 -17.91 7.21
CA GLU A 259 -7.79 -17.04 8.36
C GLU A 259 -8.17 -15.62 7.94
N PHE A 260 -7.56 -15.10 6.86
CA PHE A 260 -7.85 -13.78 6.29
C PHE A 260 -9.20 -13.72 5.56
N GLY A 261 -9.78 -14.86 5.20
CA GLY A 261 -11.01 -14.94 4.41
C GLY A 261 -10.81 -14.86 2.89
N LEU A 262 -9.57 -14.99 2.40
CA LEU A 262 -9.24 -15.01 0.96
C LEU A 262 -9.56 -16.36 0.31
N VAL A 263 -9.49 -17.44 1.09
CA VAL A 263 -9.91 -18.77 0.66
C VAL A 263 -10.84 -19.39 1.69
N PHE A 264 -11.78 -20.19 1.23
CA PHE A 264 -12.64 -21.00 2.06
C PHE A 264 -12.19 -22.45 2.02
N GLN A 265 -11.97 -23.03 3.19
CA GLN A 265 -11.86 -24.47 3.37
C GLN A 265 -12.76 -24.93 4.50
N ARG A 266 -13.54 -25.98 4.23
CA ARG A 266 -14.46 -26.56 5.22
C ARG A 266 -13.72 -27.12 6.45
N LYS A 267 -12.59 -27.80 6.24
CA LYS A 267 -11.74 -28.36 7.29
C LYS A 267 -10.29 -27.96 7.01
N ARG A 268 -9.46 -27.82 8.07
CA ARG A 268 -8.03 -27.48 7.95
C ARG A 268 -7.25 -28.44 7.03
N LYS A 269 -7.62 -29.72 7.01
CA LYS A 269 -6.99 -30.76 6.17
C LYS A 269 -7.85 -31.14 4.96
N SER A 270 -8.75 -30.26 4.53
CA SER A 270 -9.55 -30.48 3.31
C SER A 270 -8.63 -30.52 2.09
N ARG A 271 -8.85 -31.47 1.19
CA ARG A 271 -8.14 -31.53 -0.09
C ARG A 271 -8.64 -30.50 -1.12
N ARG A 272 -9.71 -29.77 -0.79
CA ARG A 272 -10.35 -28.77 -1.64
C ARG A 272 -10.39 -27.41 -0.96
N TYR A 273 -10.20 -26.35 -1.74
CA TYR A 273 -10.40 -24.96 -1.34
C TYR A 273 -11.22 -24.20 -2.39
N TYR A 274 -11.92 -23.16 -1.93
CA TYR A 274 -12.72 -22.25 -2.75
C TYR A 274 -12.17 -20.82 -2.62
N PRO A 275 -11.74 -20.18 -3.71
CA PRO A 275 -11.36 -18.78 -3.72
C PRO A 275 -12.55 -17.87 -3.41
N THR A 276 -12.35 -16.83 -2.61
CA THR A 276 -13.38 -15.81 -2.35
C THR A 276 -13.19 -14.60 -3.27
N ARG A 277 -14.21 -13.75 -3.37
CA ARG A 277 -14.12 -12.51 -4.17
C ARG A 277 -13.00 -11.60 -3.70
N LEU A 278 -12.68 -11.59 -2.40
CA LEU A 278 -11.56 -10.81 -1.86
C LEU A 278 -10.21 -11.19 -2.49
N ALA A 279 -9.99 -12.47 -2.79
CA ALA A 279 -8.75 -12.94 -3.40
C ALA A 279 -8.59 -12.52 -4.86
N ILE A 280 -9.69 -12.45 -5.60
CA ILE A 280 -9.69 -11.95 -6.98
C ILE A 280 -9.50 -10.43 -6.97
N THR A 281 -10.21 -9.74 -6.09
CA THR A 281 -10.15 -8.28 -5.94
C THR A 281 -8.76 -7.80 -5.51
N LEU A 282 -8.07 -8.56 -4.65
CA LEU A 282 -6.68 -8.29 -4.23
C LEU A 282 -5.75 -8.02 -5.40
N ALA A 283 -5.93 -8.76 -6.48
CA ALA A 283 -5.03 -8.74 -7.63
C ALA A 283 -5.60 -7.96 -8.82
N ALA A 284 -6.91 -7.70 -8.86
CA ALA A 284 -7.54 -6.89 -9.88
C ALA A 284 -7.59 -5.39 -9.51
N GLY A 285 -7.31 -5.02 -8.26
CA GLY A 285 -7.22 -3.62 -7.81
C GLY A 285 -8.54 -2.84 -7.83
N VAL A 286 -9.67 -3.49 -8.14
CA VAL A 286 -10.98 -2.83 -8.30
C VAL A 286 -11.98 -3.39 -7.28
N THR A 287 -12.27 -2.63 -6.22
CA THR A 287 -13.44 -2.88 -5.36
C THR A 287 -14.62 -2.05 -5.84
N THR A 288 -15.67 -2.71 -6.34
CA THR A 288 -16.98 -2.08 -6.55
C THR A 288 -17.85 -2.26 -5.30
N ASN A 289 -17.46 -1.66 -4.18
CA ASN A 289 -18.37 -1.57 -3.04
C ASN A 289 -19.27 -0.34 -3.24
N ALA A 290 -20.58 -0.55 -3.18
CA ALA A 290 -21.54 0.55 -3.18
C ALA A 290 -21.28 1.42 -1.94
N GLY A 291 -20.96 2.69 -2.16
CA GLY A 291 -20.79 3.63 -1.06
C GLY A 291 -22.11 3.87 -0.33
N PHE A 292 -22.01 4.19 0.95
CA PHE A 292 -23.15 4.31 1.87
C PHE A 292 -23.18 5.67 2.58
N ILE A 293 -22.21 6.55 2.32
CA ILE A 293 -22.06 7.82 3.03
C ILE A 293 -22.61 8.96 2.19
N VAL A 294 -23.47 9.79 2.79
CA VAL A 294 -23.88 11.09 2.28
C VAL A 294 -23.31 12.19 3.16
N VAL A 295 -22.72 13.22 2.57
CA VAL A 295 -22.14 14.36 3.28
C VAL A 295 -22.78 15.65 2.78
N GLU A 296 -23.29 16.46 3.71
CA GLU A 296 -23.97 17.72 3.45
C GLU A 296 -23.13 18.95 3.84
N THR A 297 -23.43 20.11 3.25
CA THR A 297 -22.71 21.39 3.48
C THR A 297 -22.75 21.91 4.92
N ASN A 298 -23.67 21.39 5.75
CA ASN A 298 -23.80 21.69 7.18
C ASN A 298 -22.87 20.84 8.08
N TYR A 299 -21.86 20.17 7.50
CA TYR A 299 -20.93 19.25 8.17
C TYR A 299 -21.57 17.97 8.72
N ARG A 300 -22.80 17.64 8.31
CA ARG A 300 -23.44 16.37 8.69
C ARG A 300 -23.09 15.25 7.72
N ILE A 301 -22.84 14.08 8.30
CA ILE A 301 -22.60 12.83 7.62
C ILE A 301 -23.79 11.91 7.93
N TYR A 302 -24.40 11.39 6.88
CA TYR A 302 -25.44 10.37 6.93
C TYR A 302 -24.88 9.06 6.38
N ALA A 303 -24.62 8.11 7.27
CA ALA A 303 -24.08 6.80 6.91
C ALA A 303 -25.20 5.76 6.92
N TYR A 304 -25.53 5.20 5.76
CA TYR A 304 -26.52 4.14 5.57
C TYR A 304 -25.90 2.76 5.80
N THR A 305 -25.60 2.43 7.06
CA THR A 305 -24.94 1.18 7.40
C THR A 305 -25.38 0.66 8.77
N ASN A 306 -25.43 -0.66 8.90
CA ASN A 306 -25.70 -1.36 10.15
C ASN A 306 -24.41 -1.97 10.74
N SER A 307 -23.31 -1.94 9.97
CA SER A 307 -22.04 -2.51 10.39
C SER A 307 -21.41 -1.65 11.48
N GLU A 308 -21.20 -2.25 12.66
CA GLU A 308 -20.59 -1.56 13.79
C GLU A 308 -19.18 -1.07 13.49
N LEU A 309 -18.46 -1.79 12.63
CA LEU A 309 -17.14 -1.38 12.16
C LEU A 309 -17.22 -0.06 11.40
N GLN A 310 -18.12 0.04 10.42
CA GLN A 310 -18.26 1.26 9.61
C GLN A 310 -18.66 2.47 10.47
N ILE A 311 -19.51 2.24 11.47
CA ILE A 311 -19.90 3.26 12.45
C ILE A 311 -18.67 3.69 13.27
N ALA A 312 -17.89 2.74 13.80
CA ALA A 312 -16.68 3.05 14.55
C ALA A 312 -15.66 3.83 13.71
N LEU A 313 -15.51 3.51 12.42
CA LEU A 313 -14.62 4.23 11.50
C LEU A 313 -15.05 5.68 11.28
N VAL A 314 -16.35 5.93 11.11
CA VAL A 314 -16.88 7.30 11.02
C VAL A 314 -16.68 8.05 12.34
N ALA A 315 -16.82 7.37 13.48
CA ALA A 315 -16.62 7.97 14.80
C ALA A 315 -15.17 8.39 15.08
N LEU A 316 -14.19 7.89 14.31
CA LEU A 316 -12.78 8.27 14.49
C LEU A 316 -12.51 9.75 14.17
N PHE A 317 -13.30 10.36 13.29
CA PHE A 317 -13.10 11.73 12.82
C PHE A 317 -14.37 12.58 12.85
N SER A 318 -15.45 12.08 13.47
CA SER A 318 -16.72 12.80 13.59
C SER A 318 -17.44 12.44 14.90
N GLU A 319 -18.32 13.32 15.35
CA GLU A 319 -19.14 13.11 16.54
C GLU A 319 -20.48 12.47 16.16
N MET A 320 -20.85 11.38 16.81
CA MET A 320 -22.10 10.67 16.56
C MET A 320 -23.27 11.40 17.24
N LEU A 321 -24.26 11.82 16.46
CA LEU A 321 -25.46 12.50 16.96
C LEU A 321 -26.60 11.52 17.23
N TYR A 322 -26.93 10.71 16.21
CA TYR A 322 -28.07 9.79 16.26
C TYR A 322 -27.73 8.46 15.60
N ARG A 323 -28.15 7.35 16.22
CA ARG A 323 -28.06 5.99 15.67
C ARG A 323 -29.47 5.43 15.47
N PHE A 324 -29.89 5.34 14.23
CA PHE A 324 -31.10 4.61 13.82
C PHE A 324 -30.72 3.20 13.33
N PRO A 325 -31.69 2.28 13.16
CA PRO A 325 -31.41 0.90 12.74
C PRO A 325 -30.68 0.76 11.40
N ASN A 326 -30.81 1.74 10.49
CA ASN A 326 -30.23 1.72 9.15
C ASN A 326 -29.52 3.02 8.73
N VAL A 327 -29.51 4.03 9.60
CA VAL A 327 -28.90 5.33 9.33
C VAL A 327 -28.20 5.80 10.59
N VAL A 328 -26.96 6.21 10.43
CA VAL A 328 -26.21 6.91 11.48
C VAL A 328 -25.97 8.33 11.03
N VAL A 329 -26.31 9.28 11.90
CA VAL A 329 -26.06 10.70 11.69
C VAL A 329 -24.89 11.11 12.56
N ALA A 330 -23.83 11.58 11.92
CA ALA A 330 -22.64 12.12 12.56
C ALA A 330 -22.39 13.56 12.10
N GLN A 331 -21.60 14.30 12.86
CA GLN A 331 -21.22 15.67 12.55
C GLN A 331 -19.70 15.82 12.60
N VAL A 332 -19.14 16.41 11.56
CA VAL A 332 -17.71 16.75 11.53
C VAL A 332 -17.52 18.08 12.23
N THR A 333 -16.85 18.04 13.38
CA THR A 333 -16.52 19.21 14.20
C THR A 333 -15.02 19.51 14.12
N ARG A 334 -14.63 20.71 14.53
CA ARG A 334 -13.20 21.07 14.60
C ARG A 334 -12.47 20.18 15.60
N GLU A 335 -13.10 19.93 16.74
CA GLU A 335 -12.56 19.16 17.85
C GLU A 335 -12.33 17.70 17.45
N SER A 336 -13.32 17.06 16.81
CA SER A 336 -13.21 15.68 16.33
C SER A 336 -12.12 15.51 15.27
N VAL A 337 -12.00 16.44 14.31
CA VAL A 337 -10.95 16.39 13.30
C VAL A 337 -9.57 16.62 13.92
N GLN A 338 -9.44 17.55 14.87
CA GLN A 338 -8.16 17.76 15.57
C GLN A 338 -7.75 16.55 16.40
N GLN A 339 -8.70 15.86 17.02
CA GLN A 339 -8.47 14.61 17.75
C GLN A 339 -8.02 13.49 16.78
N ALA A 340 -8.67 13.34 15.62
CA ALA A 340 -8.26 12.39 14.59
C ALA A 340 -6.82 12.65 14.11
N ILE A 341 -6.47 13.92 13.91
CA ILE A 341 -5.11 14.33 13.50
C ILE A 341 -4.09 14.07 14.62
N ALA A 342 -4.50 14.17 15.90
CA ALA A 342 -3.65 13.78 17.03
C ALA A 342 -3.31 12.29 17.03
N ASN A 343 -4.24 11.46 16.57
CA ASN A 343 -4.04 10.03 16.38
C ASN A 343 -3.26 9.70 15.10
N GLY A 344 -2.89 10.71 14.28
CA GLY A 344 -2.07 10.56 13.09
C GLY A 344 -2.84 10.33 11.78
N ILE A 345 -4.15 10.61 11.76
CA ILE A 345 -4.99 10.61 10.57
C ILE A 345 -4.85 11.96 9.85
N THR A 346 -4.55 11.96 8.55
CA THR A 346 -4.42 13.21 7.76
C THR A 346 -5.76 13.68 7.19
N ALA A 347 -5.90 14.98 6.90
CA ALA A 347 -7.12 15.49 6.25
C ALA A 347 -7.39 14.80 4.91
N GLN A 348 -6.33 14.55 4.13
CA GLN A 348 -6.43 13.89 2.83
C GLN A 348 -6.98 12.47 2.94
N GLN A 349 -6.66 11.74 4.02
CA GLN A 349 -7.20 10.39 4.28
C GLN A 349 -8.67 10.42 4.64
N ILE A 350 -9.11 11.39 5.47
CA ILE A 350 -10.53 11.59 5.78
C ILE A 350 -11.31 11.90 4.50
N ILE A 351 -10.80 12.81 3.68
CA ILE A 351 -11.43 13.18 2.40
C ILE A 351 -11.48 11.98 1.44
N HIS A 352 -10.39 11.21 1.36
CA HIS A 352 -10.33 10.01 0.54
C HIS A 352 -11.36 8.96 1.00
N PHE A 353 -11.44 8.71 2.30
CA PHE A 353 -12.43 7.80 2.90
C PHE A 353 -13.87 8.18 2.54
N LEU A 354 -14.23 9.46 2.72
CA LEU A 354 -15.57 9.98 2.40
C LEU A 354 -15.87 9.87 0.91
N ARG A 355 -14.88 10.09 0.03
CA ARG A 355 -15.04 10.01 -1.42
C ARG A 355 -15.22 8.57 -1.89
N THR A 356 -14.39 7.65 -1.40
CA THR A 356 -14.41 6.24 -1.81
C THR A 356 -15.68 5.53 -1.35
N ARG A 357 -16.26 5.91 -0.20
CA ARG A 357 -17.48 5.33 0.36
C ARG A 357 -18.72 6.20 0.13
N ALA A 358 -18.67 7.15 -0.81
CA ALA A 358 -19.77 8.05 -1.13
C ALA A 358 -20.95 7.31 -1.78
N HIS A 359 -22.16 7.65 -1.35
CA HIS A 359 -23.39 7.06 -1.89
C HIS A 359 -23.52 7.33 -3.40
N PRO A 360 -24.10 6.41 -4.22
CA PRO A 360 -24.26 6.57 -5.66
C PRO A 360 -24.94 7.88 -6.10
N VAL A 361 -25.80 8.45 -5.24
CA VAL A 361 -26.43 9.76 -5.49
C VAL A 361 -25.41 10.90 -5.50
N MET A 362 -24.44 10.87 -4.58
CA MET A 362 -23.36 11.88 -4.53
C MET A 362 -22.34 11.67 -5.64
N LEU A 363 -22.09 10.42 -6.05
CA LEU A 363 -21.17 10.12 -7.16
C LEU A 363 -21.64 10.71 -8.49
N LYS A 364 -22.94 11.03 -8.64
CA LYS A 364 -23.47 11.75 -9.82
C LYS A 364 -23.13 13.24 -9.83
N GLN A 365 -22.74 13.81 -8.70
CA GLN A 365 -22.41 15.23 -8.56
C GLN A 365 -20.91 15.44 -8.78
N THR A 366 -20.55 16.54 -9.43
CA THR A 366 -19.15 16.95 -9.60
C THR A 366 -18.97 18.35 -9.01
N PRO A 367 -18.12 18.53 -7.99
CA PRO A 367 -17.34 17.53 -7.25
C PRO A 367 -18.21 16.60 -6.38
N VAL A 368 -17.75 15.36 -6.15
CA VAL A 368 -18.47 14.34 -5.34
C VAL A 368 -18.69 14.81 -3.90
N LEU A 369 -17.70 15.46 -3.31
CA LEU A 369 -17.79 16.04 -1.97
C LEU A 369 -17.91 17.57 -2.07
N PRO A 370 -18.76 18.22 -1.26
CA PRO A 370 -18.83 19.67 -1.23
C PRO A 370 -17.47 20.31 -0.89
N PRO A 371 -17.00 21.30 -1.68
CA PRO A 371 -15.67 21.89 -1.51
C PRO A 371 -15.51 22.56 -0.15
N THR A 372 -16.58 23.14 0.38
CA THR A 372 -16.62 23.76 1.72
C THR A 372 -16.10 22.82 2.80
N ILE A 373 -16.49 21.54 2.75
CA ILE A 373 -16.11 20.55 3.75
C ILE A 373 -14.68 20.11 3.54
N THR A 374 -14.29 19.85 2.29
CA THR A 374 -12.93 19.40 1.97
C THR A 374 -11.89 20.46 2.35
N ASP A 375 -12.21 21.73 2.14
CA ASP A 375 -11.32 22.84 2.47
C ASP A 375 -11.31 23.10 3.97
N GLN A 376 -12.47 23.02 4.64
CA GLN A 376 -12.54 23.19 6.09
C GLN A 376 -11.73 22.13 6.86
N ILE A 377 -11.80 20.86 6.45
CA ILE A 377 -11.00 19.77 7.07
C ILE A 377 -9.50 20.04 6.88
N ARG A 378 -9.08 20.53 5.71
CA ARG A 378 -7.68 20.91 5.46
C ARG A 378 -7.24 22.09 6.30
N LEU A 379 -8.09 23.11 6.44
CA LEU A 379 -7.80 24.27 7.29
C LEU A 379 -7.62 23.86 8.76
N TRP A 380 -8.47 22.97 9.28
CA TRP A 380 -8.32 22.45 10.64
C TRP A 380 -7.03 21.65 10.83
N GLU A 381 -6.51 20.99 9.79
CA GLU A 381 -5.16 20.38 9.85
C GLU A 381 -4.05 21.43 9.89
N LEU A 382 -4.14 22.46 9.03
CA LEU A 382 -3.16 23.53 8.98
C LEU A 382 -3.10 24.34 10.29
N GLU A 383 -4.20 24.46 11.02
CA GLU A 383 -4.22 25.12 12.34
C GLU A 383 -3.25 24.49 13.33
N ARG A 384 -3.04 23.17 13.26
CA ARG A 384 -2.08 22.45 14.12
C ARG A 384 -0.65 22.65 13.66
N ASP A 385 -0.42 22.67 12.34
CA ASP A 385 0.91 22.79 11.75
C ASP A 385 1.44 24.25 11.70
N ARG A 386 0.76 25.20 12.38
CA ARG A 386 1.18 26.61 12.48
C ARG A 386 2.51 26.80 13.20
N LEU A 387 2.83 25.94 14.17
CA LEU A 387 4.05 26.03 14.97
C LEU A 387 4.99 24.88 14.63
N GLN A 388 6.19 25.22 14.16
CA GLN A 388 7.26 24.24 13.97
C GLN A 388 8.15 24.22 15.20
N PHE A 389 8.14 23.11 15.92
CA PHE A 389 9.03 22.90 17.06
C PHE A 389 10.38 22.38 16.55
N THR A 390 11.40 23.23 16.62
CA THR A 390 12.79 22.88 16.33
C THR A 390 13.62 23.05 17.60
N GLU A 391 14.11 21.94 18.14
CA GLU A 391 15.05 21.99 19.26
C GLU A 391 16.40 22.54 18.81
N GLY A 392 17.00 23.41 19.60
CA GLY A 392 18.27 24.05 19.28
C GLY A 392 18.93 24.68 20.48
N VAL A 393 20.23 24.90 20.37
CA VAL A 393 21.03 25.62 21.37
C VAL A 393 21.28 27.03 20.87
N LEU A 394 20.96 28.00 21.72
CA LEU A 394 21.15 29.42 21.45
C LEU A 394 22.60 29.85 21.78
N TYR A 395 23.24 30.51 20.83
CA TYR A 395 24.49 31.24 21.04
C TYR A 395 24.19 32.74 20.94
N ASN A 396 24.49 33.46 22.02
CA ASN A 396 24.35 34.90 22.12
C ASN A 396 25.61 35.51 22.77
N GLN A 397 25.64 36.84 22.91
CA GLN A 397 26.72 37.59 23.57
C GLN A 397 28.10 37.50 22.86
N PHE A 398 28.12 37.55 21.53
CA PHE A 398 29.38 37.72 20.80
C PHE A 398 29.94 39.14 21.01
N LEU A 399 31.22 39.23 21.40
CA LEU A 399 31.92 40.49 21.63
C LEU A 399 32.23 41.20 20.31
N SER A 400 32.74 40.46 19.32
CA SER A 400 33.09 40.93 17.98
C SER A 400 32.13 40.40 16.92
N GLN A 401 31.95 41.16 15.83
CA GLN A 401 31.18 40.71 14.67
C GLN A 401 31.93 39.63 13.88
N ALA A 402 33.26 39.73 13.79
CA ALA A 402 34.08 38.71 13.12
C ALA A 402 33.98 37.33 13.82
N ASP A 403 33.91 37.33 15.16
CA ASP A 403 33.75 36.12 15.97
C ASP A 403 32.43 35.40 15.68
N PHE A 404 31.35 36.18 15.52
CA PHE A 404 30.04 35.67 15.14
C PHE A 404 30.05 35.09 13.72
N GLU A 405 30.62 35.81 12.76
CA GLU A 405 30.68 35.40 11.35
C GLU A 405 31.49 34.11 11.17
N VAL A 406 32.62 33.97 11.86
CA VAL A 406 33.45 32.75 11.81
C VAL A 406 32.71 31.54 12.41
N LEU A 407 32.01 31.71 13.53
CA LEU A 407 31.25 30.63 14.14
C LEU A 407 30.03 30.24 13.28
N ARG A 408 29.34 31.23 12.70
CA ARG A 408 28.22 31.07 11.76
C ARG A 408 28.65 30.28 10.54
N ASP A 409 29.71 30.72 9.86
CA ASP A 409 30.16 30.10 8.60
C ASP A 409 30.61 28.65 8.84
N ARG A 410 31.21 28.38 10.02
CA ARG A 410 31.54 27.02 10.43
C ARG A 410 30.29 26.17 10.68
N ALA A 411 29.28 26.70 11.37
CA ALA A 411 28.02 26.00 11.61
C ALA A 411 27.22 25.76 10.33
N GLN A 412 27.27 26.70 9.39
CA GLN A 412 26.66 26.58 8.07
C GLN A 412 27.37 25.53 7.22
N GLY A 413 28.71 25.51 7.21
CA GLY A 413 29.50 24.49 6.50
C GLY A 413 29.34 23.06 7.06
N LEU A 414 28.99 22.93 8.34
CA LEU A 414 28.64 21.66 8.98
C LEU A 414 27.16 21.28 8.82
N GLY A 415 26.32 22.16 8.25
CA GLY A 415 24.88 21.93 8.10
C GLY A 415 24.12 21.89 9.43
N CYS A 416 24.65 22.48 10.50
CA CYS A 416 24.06 22.43 11.84
C CYS A 416 23.40 23.75 12.29
N LEU A 417 23.45 24.80 11.47
CA LEU A 417 22.79 26.09 11.71
C LEU A 417 21.28 25.99 11.43
N VAL A 418 20.45 26.33 12.43
CA VAL A 418 18.98 26.28 12.34
C VAL A 418 18.39 27.66 12.07
N TRP A 419 18.87 28.67 12.78
CA TRP A 419 18.39 30.05 12.65
C TRP A 419 19.50 31.03 12.99
N GLN A 420 19.46 32.22 12.41
CA GLN A 420 20.42 33.28 12.67
C GLN A 420 19.77 34.66 12.60
N ASP A 421 20.30 35.58 13.39
CA ASP A 421 20.04 37.00 13.34
C ASP A 421 21.36 37.76 13.43
N VAL A 422 21.72 38.40 12.31
CA VAL A 422 22.97 39.14 12.17
C VAL A 422 22.94 40.44 12.96
N ALA A 423 21.78 41.09 13.09
CA ALA A 423 21.65 42.38 13.77
C ALA A 423 21.91 42.24 15.28
N HIS A 424 21.36 41.18 15.89
CA HIS A 424 21.55 40.91 17.31
C HIS A 424 22.73 39.98 17.60
N ARG A 425 23.41 39.46 16.57
CA ARG A 425 24.50 38.47 16.66
C ARG A 425 24.05 37.24 17.44
N VAL A 426 22.93 36.66 17.02
CA VAL A 426 22.35 35.48 17.66
C VAL A 426 22.30 34.37 16.63
N MET A 427 22.68 33.16 17.02
CA MET A 427 22.52 31.98 16.19
C MET A 427 22.01 30.80 17.00
N VAL A 428 21.18 29.98 16.37
CA VAL A 428 20.67 28.74 16.93
C VAL A 428 21.24 27.59 16.11
N VAL A 429 21.87 26.63 16.78
CA VAL A 429 22.38 25.40 16.14
C VAL A 429 21.67 24.18 16.67
N THR A 430 21.73 23.08 15.94
CA THR A 430 21.17 21.80 16.37
C THR A 430 21.88 21.27 17.62
N PRO A 431 21.19 20.54 18.52
CA PRO A 431 21.82 19.93 19.70
C PRO A 431 22.97 18.98 19.34
N GLN A 432 22.85 18.29 18.21
CA GLN A 432 23.86 17.36 17.71
C GLN A 432 25.14 18.10 17.28
N GLY A 433 25.00 19.24 16.59
CA GLY A 433 26.12 20.08 16.15
C GLY A 433 26.76 20.94 17.23
N HIS A 434 26.10 21.14 18.38
CA HIS A 434 26.58 21.97 19.48
C HIS A 434 28.00 21.59 19.95
N SER A 435 28.27 20.28 20.07
CA SER A 435 29.56 19.78 20.58
C SER A 435 30.74 20.16 19.67
N GLU A 436 30.54 20.12 18.36
CA GLU A 436 31.56 20.43 17.36
C GLU A 436 31.81 21.93 17.25
N VAL A 437 30.73 22.72 17.22
CA VAL A 437 30.81 24.19 17.19
C VAL A 437 31.52 24.71 18.44
N LYS A 438 31.23 24.14 19.62
CA LYS A 438 31.91 24.46 20.88
C LYS A 438 33.39 24.08 20.88
N ARG A 439 33.75 22.93 20.33
CA ARG A 439 35.15 22.49 20.19
C ARG A 439 35.93 23.42 19.27
N PHE A 440 35.34 23.81 18.14
CA PHE A 440 35.96 24.75 17.20
C PHE A 440 36.22 26.09 17.87
N TRP A 441 35.23 26.66 18.55
CA TRP A 441 35.37 27.93 19.26
C TRP A 441 36.48 27.90 20.32
N LYS A 442 36.58 26.81 21.09
CA LYS A 442 37.64 26.63 22.10
C LYS A 442 39.03 26.55 21.48
N ARG A 443 39.18 25.91 20.31
CA ARG A 443 40.48 25.84 19.60
C ARG A 443 40.88 27.19 19.03
N GLN A 444 39.92 27.96 18.54
CA GLN A 444 40.17 29.29 18.01
C GLN A 444 40.63 30.25 19.13
N LYS A 445 39.93 30.26 20.27
CA LYS A 445 40.33 31.01 21.48
C LYS A 445 41.64 30.57 22.14
N SER A 446 42.16 29.39 21.81
CA SER A 446 43.45 28.92 22.34
C SER A 446 44.63 29.25 21.42
N HIS A 447 44.35 29.71 20.18
CA HIS A 447 45.35 30.12 19.19
C HIS A 447 45.45 31.65 19.05
N THR A 448 44.50 32.39 19.64
CA THR A 448 44.58 33.82 19.94
C THR A 448 44.97 34.02 21.38
#